data_AF-A0A7Y4ZNZ5-F1
#
_entry.id   AF-A0A7Y4ZNZ5-F1
#
_cell.length_a   1.000
_cell.length_b   1.000
_cell.length_c   1.000
_cell.angle_alpha   90.00
_cell.angle_beta   90.00
_cell.angle_gamma   90.00
#
_symmetry.space_group_name_H-M   'P 1'
#
loop_
_entity.id
_entity.type
_entity.pdbx_description
1 polymer ?
#
loop_
_entity_poly.entity_id
_entity_poly.type
_entity_poly.pdbx_seq_one_letter_code
_entity_poly.pdbx_strand_id
1 'polypeptide(L)'
;MTPEEILFRPTSERPELGELIAVQTLYIKLLYCEATNAAYRASPTAVLDDCGLPASTATMLPRVESENHRAEMHGRRLLAARELLLEYPTLFATVVGADCDAAMVARQPFFSRFLSSADFFDPKRRLPHAFGIGEGYENVSAFFFWARANLEMDPQAKQALFEDFGRWLVKTAKCSAVPELQRHRRGAFFFRLDGRAMVVTGAGRVIEYAGVGDVASVLRAAGLTGLEDLEP
;
A
#
# COMPACT_ATOMS: atom_id res chain seq x y z
N MET A 1 16.37 6.01 7.27
CA MET A 1 15.95 4.62 7.07
C MET A 1 16.63 3.79 8.13
N THR A 2 15.87 3.04 8.92
CA THR A 2 16.44 2.10 9.89
C THR A 2 16.71 0.75 9.19
N PRO A 3 17.64 -0.08 9.69
CA PRO A 3 17.84 -1.44 9.19
C PRO A 3 16.57 -2.32 9.22
N GLU A 4 15.64 -2.02 10.14
CA GLU A 4 14.34 -2.71 10.25
C GLU A 4 13.40 -2.42 9.07
N GLU A 5 13.46 -1.22 8.47
CA GLU A 5 12.70 -0.89 7.25
C GLU A 5 13.23 -1.65 6.02
N ILE A 6 14.52 -2.01 6.04
CA ILE A 6 15.18 -2.75 4.95
C ILE A 6 14.76 -4.23 4.98
N LEU A 7 14.36 -4.78 6.12
CA LEU A 7 14.20 -6.23 6.29
C LEU A 7 12.82 -6.60 6.85
N PHE A 8 11.82 -6.68 5.97
CA PHE A 8 10.67 -7.54 6.26
C PHE A 8 11.14 -8.99 6.20
N ARG A 9 11.09 -9.71 7.31
CA ARG A 9 11.36 -11.15 7.38
C ARG A 9 10.07 -11.88 7.71
N PRO A 10 9.37 -12.42 6.70
CA PRO A 10 8.24 -13.30 6.96
C PRO A 10 8.75 -14.52 7.74
N THR A 11 8.17 -14.77 8.91
CA THR A 11 8.46 -15.97 9.68
C THR A 11 7.60 -17.11 9.17
N SER A 12 8.23 -18.24 8.84
CA SER A 12 7.57 -19.50 8.52
C SER A 12 7.96 -20.55 9.54
N GLU A 13 7.01 -21.38 9.96
CA GLU A 13 7.25 -22.54 10.84
C GLU A 13 8.06 -23.64 10.12
N ARG A 14 8.24 -23.51 8.79
CA ARG A 14 9.05 -24.41 7.97
C ARG A 14 10.33 -23.70 7.52
N PRO A 15 11.51 -24.13 8.00
CA PRO A 15 12.79 -23.49 7.69
C PRO A 15 13.07 -23.36 6.20
N GLU A 16 12.75 -24.40 5.41
CA GLU A 16 12.95 -24.39 3.95
C GLU A 16 12.06 -23.38 3.21
N LEU A 17 10.88 -23.06 3.75
CA LEU A 17 10.03 -22.00 3.21
C LEU A 17 10.54 -20.62 3.63
N GLY A 18 11.14 -20.50 4.82
CA GLY A 18 11.72 -19.25 5.31
C GLY A 18 12.79 -18.70 4.36
N GLU A 19 13.70 -19.55 3.88
CA GLU A 19 14.74 -19.13 2.93
C GLU A 19 14.14 -18.67 1.59
N LEU A 20 13.22 -19.46 1.00
CA LEU A 20 12.57 -19.10 -0.27
C LEU A 20 11.79 -17.79 -0.17
N ILE A 21 11.08 -17.59 0.94
CA ILE A 21 10.33 -16.36 1.18
C ILE A 21 11.29 -15.16 1.34
N ALA A 22 12.42 -15.34 2.03
CA ALA A 22 13.43 -14.30 2.16
C ALA A 22 14.08 -13.95 0.81
N VAL A 23 14.42 -14.95 -0.02
CA VAL A 23 14.92 -14.75 -1.39
C VAL A 23 13.90 -14.01 -2.24
N GLN A 24 12.63 -14.42 -2.22
CA GLN A 24 11.56 -13.76 -2.97
C GLN A 24 11.34 -12.32 -2.49
N THR A 25 11.36 -12.09 -1.19
CA THR A 25 11.22 -10.74 -0.61
C THR A 25 12.36 -9.84 -1.06
N LEU A 26 13.61 -10.33 -1.00
CA LEU A 26 14.77 -9.58 -1.50
C LEU A 26 14.70 -9.34 -3.01
N TYR A 27 14.29 -10.35 -3.79
CA TYR A 27 14.09 -10.22 -5.23
C TYR A 27 13.11 -9.07 -5.57
N ILE A 28 11.94 -9.05 -4.91
CA ILE A 28 10.94 -8.00 -5.14
C ILE A 28 11.45 -6.64 -4.65
N LYS A 29 12.15 -6.58 -3.50
CA LYS A 29 12.79 -5.33 -3.04
C LYS A 29 13.81 -4.81 -4.05
N LEU A 30 14.60 -5.67 -4.69
CA LEU A 30 15.54 -5.25 -5.73
C LEU A 30 14.87 -4.67 -6.99
N LEU A 31 13.58 -4.96 -7.20
CA LEU A 31 12.77 -4.43 -8.29
C LEU A 31 12.07 -3.10 -7.97
N TYR A 32 11.75 -2.83 -6.71
CA TYR A 32 10.96 -1.64 -6.30
C TYR A 32 11.73 -0.63 -5.45
N CYS A 33 12.61 -1.10 -4.57
CA CYS A 33 13.33 -0.28 -3.59
C CYS A 33 14.70 0.15 -4.14
N GLU A 34 14.82 1.42 -4.53
CA GLU A 34 16.07 2.01 -5.02
C GLU A 34 17.20 1.93 -3.98
N ALA A 35 16.87 2.06 -2.69
CA ALA A 35 17.85 1.99 -1.60
C ALA A 35 18.39 0.57 -1.42
N THR A 36 17.52 -0.46 -1.44
CA THR A 36 17.96 -1.87 -1.40
C THR A 36 18.79 -2.19 -2.63
N ASN A 37 18.40 -1.69 -3.80
CA ASN A 37 19.16 -1.87 -5.03
C ASN A 37 20.57 -1.25 -4.92
N ALA A 38 20.68 0.00 -4.46
CA ALA A 38 21.96 0.67 -4.26
C ALA A 38 22.84 -0.05 -3.22
N ALA A 39 22.26 -0.49 -2.10
CA ALA A 39 22.98 -1.27 -1.09
C ALA A 39 23.49 -2.60 -1.66
N TYR A 40 22.66 -3.31 -2.42
CA TYR A 40 23.04 -4.58 -3.03
C TYR A 40 24.13 -4.41 -4.10
N ARG A 41 24.11 -3.32 -4.89
CA ARG A 41 25.22 -2.98 -5.81
C ARG A 41 26.53 -2.73 -5.07
N ALA A 42 26.46 -2.00 -3.96
CA ALA A 42 27.64 -1.64 -3.17
C ALA A 42 28.26 -2.86 -2.45
N SER A 43 27.42 -3.73 -1.88
CA SER A 43 27.87 -4.93 -1.17
C SER A 43 26.80 -6.03 -1.18
N PRO A 44 26.78 -6.91 -2.20
CA PRO A 44 25.81 -8.01 -2.27
C PRO A 44 25.88 -8.94 -1.06
N THR A 45 27.11 -9.24 -0.59
CA THR A 45 27.32 -10.15 0.55
C THR A 45 26.74 -9.61 1.84
N ALA A 46 26.95 -8.31 2.13
CA ALA A 46 26.38 -7.69 3.33
C ALA A 46 24.84 -7.72 3.31
N VAL A 47 24.22 -7.44 2.17
CA VAL A 47 22.75 -7.49 2.06
C VAL A 47 22.20 -8.92 2.21
N LEU A 48 22.90 -9.92 1.69
CA LEU A 48 22.52 -11.32 1.88
C LEU A 48 22.63 -11.74 3.35
N ASP A 49 23.74 -11.39 4.00
CA ASP A 49 23.96 -11.65 5.43
C ASP A 49 22.88 -10.96 6.29
N ASP A 50 22.56 -9.71 5.98
CA ASP A 50 21.47 -8.94 6.60
C ASP A 50 20.10 -9.58 6.38
N CYS A 51 19.90 -10.31 5.28
CA CYS A 51 18.68 -11.09 5.03
C CYS A 51 18.71 -12.49 5.65
N GLY A 52 19.84 -12.92 6.22
CA GLY A 52 20.05 -14.29 6.70
C GLY A 52 20.12 -15.31 5.57
N LEU A 53 20.55 -14.89 4.37
CA LEU A 53 20.62 -15.71 3.17
C LEU A 53 22.07 -16.14 2.90
N PRO A 54 22.32 -17.41 2.57
CA PRO A 54 23.66 -17.86 2.23
C PRO A 54 24.10 -17.29 0.87
N ALA A 55 25.41 -17.06 0.69
CA ALA A 55 25.98 -16.47 -0.53
C ALA A 55 25.59 -17.21 -1.83
N SER A 56 25.29 -18.51 -1.76
CA SER A 56 24.81 -19.32 -2.88
C SER A 56 23.50 -18.80 -3.49
N THR A 57 22.64 -18.16 -2.69
CA THR A 57 21.35 -17.60 -3.14
C THR A 57 21.50 -16.40 -4.07
N ALA A 58 22.69 -15.79 -4.16
CA ALA A 58 22.98 -14.72 -5.11
C ALA A 58 22.66 -15.12 -6.56
N THR A 59 22.76 -16.41 -6.88
CA THR A 59 22.44 -16.96 -8.21
C THR A 59 20.94 -16.93 -8.55
N MET A 60 20.08 -16.80 -7.54
CA MET A 60 18.61 -16.70 -7.68
C MET A 60 18.12 -15.26 -7.79
N LEU A 61 18.99 -14.28 -7.53
CA LEU A 61 18.68 -12.86 -7.53
C LEU A 61 18.95 -12.23 -8.91
N PRO A 62 18.28 -11.12 -9.26
CA PRO A 62 18.46 -10.50 -10.55
C PRO A 62 19.84 -9.85 -10.64
N ARG A 63 20.39 -9.77 -11.85
CA ARG A 63 21.63 -9.04 -12.12
C ARG A 63 21.36 -7.54 -12.09
N VAL A 64 21.55 -6.91 -10.92
CA VAL A 64 21.19 -5.51 -10.66
C VAL A 64 21.87 -4.47 -11.55
N GLU A 65 22.99 -4.82 -12.18
CA GLU A 65 23.72 -3.97 -13.14
C GLU A 65 23.26 -4.13 -14.59
N SER A 66 22.44 -5.15 -14.88
CA SER A 66 21.96 -5.41 -16.23
C SER A 66 20.94 -4.37 -16.70
N GLU A 67 20.95 -4.09 -18.00
CA GLU A 67 19.94 -3.22 -18.63
C GLU A 67 18.52 -3.76 -18.43
N ASN A 68 18.34 -5.08 -18.50
CA ASN A 68 17.04 -5.73 -18.29
C ASN A 68 16.48 -5.44 -16.90
N HIS A 69 17.32 -5.54 -15.85
CA HIS A 69 16.90 -5.23 -14.49
C HIS A 69 16.51 -3.76 -14.34
N ARG A 70 17.32 -2.84 -14.89
CA ARG A 70 17.01 -1.40 -14.86
C ARG A 70 15.71 -1.08 -15.57
N ALA A 71 15.48 -1.66 -16.75
CA ALA A 71 14.26 -1.47 -17.52
C ALA A 71 13.04 -1.99 -16.74
N GLU A 72 13.15 -3.17 -16.12
CA GLU A 72 12.07 -3.75 -15.31
C GLU A 72 11.74 -2.90 -14.08
N MET A 73 12.75 -2.40 -13.35
CA MET A 73 12.55 -1.48 -12.23
C MET A 73 11.78 -0.22 -12.66
N HIS A 74 12.20 0.43 -13.74
CA HIS A 74 11.53 1.63 -14.24
C HIS A 74 10.10 1.34 -14.69
N GLY A 75 9.87 0.22 -15.39
CA GLY A 75 8.54 -0.20 -15.84
C GLY A 75 7.60 -0.46 -14.66
N ARG A 76 8.05 -1.23 -13.65
CA ARG A 76 7.26 -1.53 -12.44
C ARG A 76 6.95 -0.28 -11.63
N ARG A 77 7.92 0.60 -11.47
CA ARG A 77 7.74 1.89 -10.80
C ARG A 77 6.68 2.75 -11.49
N LEU A 78 6.74 2.85 -12.82
CA LEU A 78 5.77 3.61 -13.60
C LEU A 78 4.36 2.98 -13.54
N LEU A 79 4.27 1.65 -13.57
CA LEU A 79 3.00 0.94 -13.43
C LEU A 79 2.36 1.18 -12.05
N ALA A 80 3.15 1.08 -10.97
CA ALA A 80 2.66 1.38 -9.62
C ALA A 80 2.21 2.84 -9.49
N ALA A 81 2.98 3.79 -10.05
CA ALA A 81 2.61 5.20 -10.04
C ALA A 81 1.31 5.44 -10.82
N ARG A 82 1.14 4.80 -11.98
CA ARG A 82 -0.08 4.88 -12.80
C ARG A 82 -1.28 4.31 -12.07
N GLU A 83 -1.12 3.17 -11.40
CA GLU A 83 -2.17 2.53 -10.62
C GLU A 83 -2.63 3.45 -9.48
N LEU A 84 -1.69 3.98 -8.69
CA LEU A 84 -2.05 4.91 -7.62
C LEU A 84 -2.65 6.20 -8.17
N LEU A 85 -2.15 6.75 -9.28
CA LEU A 85 -2.71 7.95 -9.89
C LEU A 85 -4.17 7.75 -10.33
N LEU A 86 -4.51 6.56 -10.84
CA LEU A 86 -5.87 6.22 -11.22
C LEU A 86 -6.83 6.22 -10.03
N GLU A 87 -6.38 5.72 -8.88
CA GLU A 87 -7.24 5.53 -7.70
C GLU A 87 -7.17 6.71 -6.70
N TYR A 88 -6.10 7.53 -6.75
CA TYR A 88 -5.90 8.74 -5.95
C TYR A 88 -5.74 10.04 -6.77
N PRO A 89 -6.61 10.30 -7.77
CA PRO A 89 -6.43 11.42 -8.68
C PRO A 89 -6.49 12.79 -7.97
N THR A 90 -7.37 12.95 -6.98
CA THR A 90 -7.55 14.21 -6.26
C THR A 90 -6.36 14.51 -5.36
N LEU A 91 -5.85 13.49 -4.68
CA LEU A 91 -4.65 13.61 -3.86
C LEU A 91 -3.44 14.01 -4.71
N PHE A 92 -3.18 13.30 -5.81
CA PHE A 92 -2.02 13.61 -6.65
C PHE A 92 -2.14 14.98 -7.34
N ALA A 93 -3.35 15.38 -7.74
CA ALA A 93 -3.59 16.75 -8.20
C ALA A 93 -3.24 17.80 -7.13
N THR A 94 -3.48 17.49 -5.85
CA THR A 94 -3.20 18.39 -4.72
C THR A 94 -1.71 18.42 -4.37
N VAL A 95 -1.03 17.28 -4.30
CA VAL A 95 0.35 17.18 -3.79
C VAL A 95 1.43 17.25 -4.87
N VAL A 96 1.08 16.99 -6.13
CA VAL A 96 1.99 17.03 -7.29
C VAL A 96 1.62 18.15 -8.26
N GLY A 97 0.32 18.36 -8.48
CA GLY A 97 -0.22 19.40 -9.36
C GLY A 97 -1.32 18.87 -10.29
N ALA A 98 -2.22 19.76 -10.74
CA ALA A 98 -3.45 19.40 -11.45
C ALA A 98 -3.25 18.54 -12.71
N ASP A 99 -2.17 18.77 -13.47
CA ASP A 99 -1.86 18.04 -14.70
C ASP A 99 -0.79 16.95 -14.47
N CYS A 100 -0.72 16.39 -13.26
CA CYS A 100 0.27 15.35 -12.96
C CYS A 100 0.02 14.06 -13.75
N ASP A 101 1.11 13.44 -14.20
CA ASP A 101 1.10 12.13 -14.82
C ASP A 101 1.86 11.09 -13.97
N ALA A 102 1.81 9.83 -14.39
CA ALA A 102 2.47 8.73 -13.68
C ALA A 102 4.00 8.92 -13.59
N ALA A 103 4.63 9.59 -14.57
CA ALA A 103 6.06 9.84 -14.53
C ALA A 103 6.41 10.94 -13.50
N MET A 104 5.57 11.96 -13.37
CA MET A 104 5.68 13.01 -12.35
C MET A 104 5.49 12.43 -10.95
N VAL A 105 4.48 11.59 -10.75
CA VAL A 105 4.28 10.85 -9.49
C VAL A 105 5.48 9.95 -9.18
N ALA A 106 5.94 9.18 -10.18
CA ALA A 106 7.10 8.31 -10.04
C ALA A 106 8.40 9.07 -9.74
N ARG A 107 8.49 10.37 -9.94
CA ARG A 107 9.68 11.16 -9.56
C ARG A 107 9.61 11.73 -8.14
N GLN A 108 8.46 11.62 -7.48
CA GLN A 108 8.30 12.21 -6.16
C GLN A 108 9.14 11.45 -5.10
N PRO A 109 9.84 12.17 -4.20
CA PRO A 109 10.61 11.53 -3.13
C PRO A 109 9.76 10.64 -2.23
N PHE A 110 8.53 11.05 -1.94
CA PHE A 110 7.63 10.24 -1.12
C PHE A 110 7.26 8.92 -1.78
N PHE A 111 7.20 8.87 -3.11
CA PHE A 111 6.88 7.66 -3.83
C PHE A 111 8.01 6.63 -3.74
N SER A 112 9.28 7.07 -3.82
CA SER A 112 10.43 6.20 -3.51
C SER A 112 10.38 5.69 -2.07
N ARG A 113 10.01 6.54 -1.10
CA ARG A 113 9.86 6.10 0.31
C ARG A 113 8.78 5.04 0.45
N PHE A 114 7.62 5.22 -0.19
CA PHE A 114 6.56 4.23 -0.18
C PHE A 114 7.00 2.88 -0.75
N LEU A 115 7.57 2.85 -1.97
CA LEU A 115 8.03 1.62 -2.61
C LEU A 115 9.18 0.91 -1.87
N SER A 116 9.84 1.63 -0.96
CA SER A 116 10.91 1.11 -0.10
C SER A 116 10.44 0.73 1.29
N SER A 117 9.20 1.08 1.65
CA SER A 117 8.64 0.87 3.00
C SER A 117 8.31 -0.59 3.28
N ALA A 118 8.33 -0.99 4.55
CA ALA A 118 7.83 -2.30 4.96
C ALA A 118 6.34 -2.49 4.60
N ASP A 119 5.54 -1.42 4.66
CA ASP A 119 4.11 -1.44 4.30
C ASP A 119 3.84 -1.90 2.88
N PHE A 120 4.72 -1.57 1.94
CA PHE A 120 4.58 -2.00 0.56
C PHE A 120 4.75 -3.52 0.39
N PHE A 121 5.63 -4.14 1.19
CA PHE A 121 5.95 -5.57 1.09
C PHE A 121 5.18 -6.45 2.09
N ASP A 122 4.51 -5.87 3.09
CA ASP A 122 3.77 -6.62 4.11
C ASP A 122 2.32 -6.87 3.68
N PRO A 123 1.93 -8.11 3.32
CA PRO A 123 0.57 -8.43 2.91
C PRO A 123 -0.46 -8.24 4.04
N LYS A 124 -0.02 -8.13 5.30
CA LYS A 124 -0.93 -7.87 6.43
C LYS A 124 -1.31 -6.40 6.58
N ARG A 125 -0.61 -5.49 5.89
CA ARG A 125 -0.85 -4.03 5.97
C ARG A 125 -1.69 -3.49 4.82
N ARG A 126 -2.41 -4.36 4.12
CA ARG A 126 -3.27 -4.01 2.99
C ARG A 126 -4.58 -4.78 3.04
N LEU A 127 -5.59 -4.23 2.41
CA LEU A 127 -6.89 -4.86 2.26
C LEU A 127 -6.81 -5.92 1.14
N PRO A 128 -7.50 -7.06 1.30
CA PRO A 128 -7.51 -8.10 0.26
C PRO A 128 -8.13 -7.57 -1.02
N HIS A 129 -7.53 -7.93 -2.15
CA HIS A 129 -8.05 -7.52 -3.46
C HIS A 129 -9.43 -8.15 -3.75
N ALA A 130 -10.37 -7.37 -4.31
CA ALA A 130 -11.76 -7.79 -4.57
C ALA A 130 -11.94 -8.97 -5.53
N PHE A 131 -10.90 -9.39 -6.25
CA PHE A 131 -10.96 -10.52 -7.17
C PHE A 131 -10.15 -11.73 -6.70
N GLY A 132 -9.51 -11.67 -5.52
CA GLY A 132 -8.62 -12.74 -5.05
C GLY A 132 -7.38 -12.99 -5.93
N ILE A 133 -7.18 -12.17 -6.96
CA ILE A 133 -6.04 -12.27 -7.89
C ILE A 133 -4.83 -11.58 -7.24
N GLY A 134 -4.05 -12.36 -6.49
CA GLY A 134 -2.61 -12.20 -6.22
C GLY A 134 -2.10 -10.90 -5.57
N GLU A 135 -0.97 -11.04 -4.88
CA GLU A 135 -0.24 -10.01 -4.10
C GLU A 135 0.27 -8.78 -4.89
N GLY A 136 -0.08 -8.63 -6.17
CA GLY A 136 0.45 -7.61 -7.09
C GLY A 136 -0.45 -6.37 -7.33
N TYR A 137 -1.73 -6.41 -6.95
CA TYR A 137 -2.72 -5.33 -7.16
C TYR A 137 -3.13 -4.63 -5.86
N GLU A 138 -2.43 -4.92 -4.76
CA GLU A 138 -2.81 -4.51 -3.40
C GLU A 138 -2.15 -3.19 -2.97
N ASN A 139 -1.48 -2.51 -3.90
CA ASN A 139 -0.70 -1.29 -3.65
C ASN A 139 -1.58 -0.11 -3.23
N VAL A 140 -2.84 -0.09 -3.66
CA VAL A 140 -3.77 1.03 -3.43
C VAL A 140 -4.07 1.20 -1.96
N SER A 141 -4.48 0.13 -1.26
CA SER A 141 -4.78 0.21 0.18
C SER A 141 -3.52 0.31 1.04
N ALA A 142 -2.43 -0.35 0.65
CA ALA A 142 -1.12 -0.19 1.29
C ALA A 142 -0.67 1.29 1.25
N PHE A 143 -0.82 1.94 0.11
CA PHE A 143 -0.49 3.35 -0.04
C PHE A 143 -1.33 4.24 0.88
N PHE A 144 -2.63 3.98 1.03
CA PHE A 144 -3.46 4.76 1.96
C PHE A 144 -2.95 4.71 3.39
N PHE A 145 -2.72 3.51 3.93
CA PHE A 145 -2.26 3.34 5.30
C PHE A 145 -0.87 3.94 5.51
N TRP A 146 0.04 3.70 4.55
CA TRP A 146 1.36 4.29 4.59
C TRP A 146 1.30 5.82 4.50
N ALA A 147 0.53 6.38 3.57
CA ALA A 147 0.45 7.81 3.34
C ALA A 147 -0.13 8.54 4.55
N ARG A 148 -1.20 7.99 5.15
CA ARG A 148 -1.81 8.51 6.38
C ARG A 148 -0.79 8.61 7.53
N ALA A 149 0.07 7.61 7.67
CA ALA A 149 1.03 7.54 8.78
C ALA A 149 2.34 8.32 8.51
N ASN A 150 2.75 8.47 7.25
CA ASN A 150 4.10 8.91 6.90
C ASN A 150 4.18 10.22 6.10
N LEU A 151 3.07 10.71 5.53
CA LEU A 151 3.06 11.98 4.81
C LEU A 151 2.60 13.11 5.72
N GLU A 152 3.47 14.12 5.85
CA GLU A 152 3.08 15.42 6.35
C GLU A 152 2.23 16.11 5.27
N MET A 153 0.91 16.06 5.46
CA MET A 153 -0.07 16.63 4.55
C MET A 153 -0.80 17.79 5.21
N ASP A 154 -1.06 18.84 4.45
CA ASP A 154 -2.00 19.87 4.84
C ASP A 154 -3.44 19.29 4.92
N PRO A 155 -4.40 20.01 5.52
CA PRO A 155 -5.77 19.52 5.65
C PRO A 155 -6.44 19.18 4.31
N GLN A 156 -6.11 19.88 3.22
CA GLN A 156 -6.70 19.66 1.90
C GLN A 156 -6.20 18.35 1.29
N ALA A 157 -4.89 18.11 1.32
CA ALA A 157 -4.28 16.86 0.87
C ALA A 157 -4.74 15.67 1.72
N LYS A 158 -4.87 15.85 3.05
CA LYS A 158 -5.47 14.82 3.92
C LYS A 158 -6.89 14.51 3.48
N GLN A 159 -7.74 15.51 3.29
CA GLN A 159 -9.11 15.27 2.84
C GLN A 159 -9.15 14.54 1.49
N ALA A 160 -8.32 14.94 0.52
CA ALA A 160 -8.22 14.30 -0.78
C ALA A 160 -7.83 12.82 -0.69
N LEU A 161 -6.87 12.46 0.17
CA LEU A 161 -6.47 11.07 0.42
C LEU A 161 -7.67 10.21 0.88
N PHE A 162 -8.45 10.71 1.85
CA PHE A 162 -9.61 9.99 2.38
C PHE A 162 -10.77 9.92 1.37
N GLU A 163 -10.99 10.99 0.61
CA GLU A 163 -12.00 11.06 -0.46
C GLU A 163 -11.75 10.01 -1.54
N ASP A 164 -10.52 9.98 -2.06
CA ASP A 164 -10.11 9.06 -3.11
C ASP A 164 -10.15 7.60 -2.60
N PHE A 165 -9.63 7.34 -1.39
CA PHE A 165 -9.71 6.01 -0.79
C PHE A 165 -11.16 5.55 -0.58
N GLY A 166 -12.05 6.46 -0.16
CA GLY A 166 -13.48 6.21 -0.06
C GLY A 166 -14.10 5.82 -1.40
N ARG A 167 -13.79 6.55 -2.47
CA ARG A 167 -14.23 6.21 -3.85
C ARG A 167 -13.73 4.82 -4.26
N TRP A 168 -12.47 4.51 -3.99
CA TRP A 168 -11.88 3.20 -4.26
C TRP A 168 -12.58 2.09 -3.47
N LEU A 169 -12.88 2.29 -2.18
CA LEU A 169 -13.62 1.32 -1.37
C LEU A 169 -15.02 1.06 -1.93
N VAL A 170 -15.75 2.11 -2.34
CA VAL A 170 -17.08 1.95 -2.96
C VAL A 170 -17.01 1.14 -4.25
N LYS A 171 -16.02 1.43 -5.11
CA LYS A 171 -15.78 0.68 -6.36
C LYS A 171 -15.48 -0.79 -6.07
N THR A 172 -14.59 -1.04 -5.11
CA THR A 172 -14.13 -2.38 -4.72
C THR A 172 -15.23 -3.21 -4.06
N ALA A 173 -16.03 -2.59 -3.19
CA ALA A 173 -17.18 -3.19 -2.52
C ALA A 173 -18.25 -3.68 -3.50
N LYS A 174 -18.51 -2.92 -4.57
CA LYS A 174 -19.46 -3.32 -5.62
C LYS A 174 -18.98 -4.54 -6.41
N CYS A 175 -17.68 -4.81 -6.40
CA CYS A 175 -17.06 -5.89 -7.16
C CYS A 175 -16.87 -7.19 -6.36
N SER A 176 -17.05 -7.20 -5.03
CA SER A 176 -16.59 -8.32 -4.20
C SER A 176 -17.68 -8.98 -3.36
N ALA A 177 -18.04 -10.22 -3.74
CA ALA A 177 -18.59 -11.23 -2.84
C ALA A 177 -17.46 -12.00 -2.11
N VAL A 178 -16.38 -11.31 -1.74
CA VAL A 178 -15.11 -11.92 -1.29
C VAL A 178 -15.15 -12.27 0.21
N PRO A 179 -14.92 -13.54 0.59
CA PRO A 179 -14.92 -14.00 1.99
C PRO A 179 -13.94 -13.26 2.92
N GLU A 180 -12.79 -12.82 2.42
CA GLU A 180 -11.73 -12.18 3.20
C GLU A 180 -12.13 -10.76 3.65
N LEU A 181 -12.86 -10.02 2.80
CA LEU A 181 -13.50 -8.75 3.18
C LEU A 181 -14.60 -8.96 4.23
N GLN A 182 -15.12 -10.18 4.42
CA GLN A 182 -16.05 -10.45 5.52
C GLN A 182 -15.43 -10.31 6.91
N ARG A 183 -14.11 -10.45 7.05
CA ARG A 183 -13.44 -10.20 8.35
C ARG A 183 -13.47 -8.72 8.74
N HIS A 184 -13.49 -7.84 7.75
CA HIS A 184 -13.62 -6.40 7.94
C HIS A 184 -15.07 -5.92 7.87
N ARG A 185 -16.09 -6.80 7.73
CA ARG A 185 -17.53 -6.45 7.65
C ARG A 185 -18.02 -5.48 8.73
N ARG A 186 -17.37 -5.49 9.88
CA ARG A 186 -17.71 -4.66 11.06
C ARG A 186 -16.99 -3.32 11.11
N GLY A 187 -15.95 -3.12 10.30
CA GLY A 187 -15.24 -1.84 10.19
C GLY A 187 -16.05 -0.83 9.39
N ALA A 188 -15.84 0.45 9.66
CA ALA A 188 -16.47 1.56 8.94
C ALA A 188 -15.39 2.57 8.56
N PHE A 189 -15.37 3.00 7.30
CA PHE A 189 -14.51 4.07 6.84
C PHE A 189 -15.36 5.31 6.61
N PHE A 190 -15.09 6.35 7.38
CA PHE A 190 -15.74 7.65 7.23
C PHE A 190 -14.95 8.51 6.25
N PHE A 191 -15.63 9.06 5.26
CA PHE A 191 -15.05 10.07 4.36
C PHE A 191 -16.14 11.04 3.94
N ARG A 192 -15.77 12.20 3.42
CA ARG A 192 -16.72 13.10 2.76
C ARG A 192 -16.68 12.82 1.27
N LEU A 193 -17.80 12.94 0.56
CA LEU A 193 -17.89 12.81 -0.89
C LEU A 193 -18.84 13.90 -1.37
N ASP A 194 -18.31 14.86 -2.15
CA ASP A 194 -19.07 16.00 -2.66
C ASP A 194 -19.82 16.76 -1.52
N GLY A 195 -19.10 17.00 -0.41
CA GLY A 195 -19.63 17.68 0.78
C GLY A 195 -20.48 16.83 1.71
N ARG A 196 -20.92 15.64 1.28
CA ARG A 196 -21.73 14.70 2.06
C ARG A 196 -20.86 13.75 2.85
N ALA A 197 -21.19 13.51 4.11
CA ALA A 197 -20.50 12.51 4.89
C ALA A 197 -20.95 11.11 4.45
N MET A 198 -20.00 10.21 4.25
CA MET A 198 -20.20 8.86 3.75
C MET A 198 -19.55 7.88 4.69
N VAL A 199 -20.21 6.75 4.90
CA VAL A 199 -19.69 5.61 5.64
C VAL A 199 -19.66 4.43 4.68
N VAL A 200 -18.47 3.88 4.43
CA VAL A 200 -18.35 2.55 3.83
C VAL A 200 -18.13 1.54 4.94
N THR A 201 -19.13 0.71 5.17
CA THR A 201 -18.95 -0.48 6.02
C THR A 201 -18.04 -1.46 5.29
N GLY A 202 -17.26 -2.25 6.00
CA GLY A 202 -16.48 -3.33 5.36
C GLY A 202 -17.36 -4.45 4.80
N ALA A 203 -18.69 -4.38 4.99
CA ALA A 203 -19.67 -5.16 4.24
C ALA A 203 -19.92 -4.61 2.83
N GLY A 204 -19.25 -3.53 2.45
CA GLY A 204 -19.42 -2.85 1.17
C GLY A 204 -20.66 -1.99 1.08
N ARG A 205 -21.43 -1.83 2.18
CA ARG A 205 -22.55 -0.90 2.21
C ARG A 205 -22.02 0.52 2.33
N VAL A 206 -22.48 1.36 1.42
CA VAL A 206 -22.28 2.81 1.44
C VAL A 206 -23.50 3.44 2.08
N ILE A 207 -23.30 4.19 3.16
CA ILE A 207 -24.35 4.90 3.88
C ILE A 207 -24.05 6.38 3.79
N GLU A 208 -24.99 7.16 3.27
CA GLU A 208 -24.92 8.62 3.36
C GLU A 208 -25.29 9.04 4.79
N TYR A 209 -24.38 9.75 5.45
CA TYR A 209 -24.56 10.29 6.77
C TYR A 209 -25.24 11.66 6.67
N ALA A 210 -26.53 11.70 7.03
CA ALA A 210 -27.39 12.88 6.92
C ALA A 210 -27.09 14.00 7.94
N GLY A 211 -26.01 13.90 8.73
CA GLY A 211 -25.56 14.98 9.63
C GLY A 211 -26.30 15.07 10.97
N VAL A 212 -27.14 14.10 11.34
CA VAL A 212 -27.88 14.12 12.62
C VAL A 212 -27.20 13.21 13.65
N GLY A 213 -26.65 13.81 14.69
CA GLY A 213 -26.01 13.12 15.82
C GLY A 213 -24.48 13.15 15.78
N ASP A 214 -23.87 12.48 16.75
CA ASP A 214 -22.45 12.13 16.71
C ASP A 214 -22.25 10.94 15.77
N VAL A 215 -21.22 11.01 14.91
CA VAL A 215 -20.90 10.00 13.89
C VAL A 215 -20.70 8.63 14.54
N ALA A 216 -20.02 8.55 15.69
CA ALA A 216 -19.82 7.29 16.39
C ALA A 216 -21.15 6.68 16.87
N SER A 217 -22.09 7.51 17.29
CA SER A 217 -23.43 7.08 17.72
C SER A 217 -24.27 6.52 16.56
N VAL A 218 -24.19 7.10 15.37
CA VAL A 218 -24.90 6.58 14.18
C VAL A 218 -24.26 5.29 13.65
N LEU A 219 -22.93 5.19 13.70
CA LEU A 219 -22.21 3.97 13.36
C LEU A 219 -22.55 2.81 14.32
N ARG A 220 -22.67 3.07 15.62
CA ARG A 220 -23.14 2.09 16.61
C ARG A 220 -24.60 1.68 16.37
N ALA A 221 -25.48 2.63 16.05
CA ALA A 221 -26.88 2.35 15.73
C ALA A 221 -27.04 1.49 14.46
N ALA A 222 -26.08 1.57 13.52
CA ALA A 222 -26.01 0.71 12.34
C ALA A 222 -25.44 -0.70 12.62
N GLY A 223 -25.15 -1.05 13.88
CA GLY A 223 -24.67 -2.37 14.29
C GLY A 223 -23.15 -2.57 14.16
N LEU A 224 -22.39 -1.49 13.97
CA LEU A 224 -20.93 -1.53 13.81
C LEU A 224 -20.26 -1.40 15.19
N THR A 225 -19.36 -2.33 15.49
CA THR A 225 -18.62 -2.41 16.76
C THR A 225 -17.13 -2.52 16.43
N GLY A 226 -16.29 -1.71 17.09
CA GLY A 226 -14.87 -1.52 16.74
C GLY A 226 -14.56 -0.17 16.08
N LEU A 227 -15.21 0.92 16.55
CA LEU A 227 -15.00 2.29 16.04
C LEU A 227 -13.81 3.00 16.71
N GLU A 228 -12.98 2.26 17.44
CA GLU A 228 -11.89 2.83 18.26
C GLU A 228 -10.78 3.49 17.41
N ASP A 229 -10.75 3.23 16.09
CA ASP A 229 -9.80 3.81 15.14
C ASP A 229 -10.36 5.01 14.31
N LEU A 230 -11.55 5.52 14.65
CA LEU A 230 -12.23 6.62 13.94
C LEU A 230 -12.24 7.96 14.68
N GLU A 231 -11.55 8.07 15.81
CA GLU A 231 -11.25 9.39 16.38
C GLU A 231 -10.00 9.98 15.69
N PRO A 232 -9.99 11.31 15.45
CA PRO A 232 -8.93 12.00 14.70
C PRO A 232 -7.53 11.80 15.26
#